data_AF-A0A962NCY8-F1
#
_entry.id   AF-A0A962NCY8-F1
#
_cell.length_a   1.000
_cell.length_b   1.000
_cell.length_c   1.000
_cell.angle_alpha   90.00
_cell.angle_beta   90.00
_cell.angle_gamma   90.00
#
_symmetry.space_group_name_H-M   'P 1'
#
loop_
_entity.id
_entity.type
_entity.pdbx_description
1 polymer ?
#
loop_
_entity_poly.entity_id
_entity_poly.type
_entity_poly.pdbx_seq_one_letter_code
_entity_poly.pdbx_strand_id
1 'polypeptide(L)'
;SYSAERQDVAKKLIDFDRDFSKMFSAKPRSADNPDGVDPAAFQKTFMQFGRFTAGVATHYNPSTLVGQGQHQQLASGETLGMRFHSAPVIRLADAKPMQLGHCVTADGRWHVFAFAGSEPAMAAGCRVRALCDFLQDDENSPLRRHTPAGADIDAVIDVRAIFQQNHQQVAVNGMHPLLQPRKGRYGLKDYEKVFCVDSHKDRDIYALRGIDRDQGCIIIVRPDQYVADVLPLDDHARLTQFFAGVLLGV
;
A
#
# COMPACT_ATOMS: atom_id res chain seq x y z
N SER A 1 -10.31 -4.67 16.45
CA SER A 1 -10.62 -4.60 15.01
C SER A 1 -11.20 -5.90 14.45
N TYR A 2 -10.65 -7.09 14.76
CA TYR A 2 -11.04 -8.37 14.14
C TYR A 2 -12.55 -8.56 13.92
N SER A 3 -13.36 -8.56 14.99
CA SER A 3 -14.81 -8.79 14.85
C SER A 3 -15.47 -7.70 14.01
N ALA A 4 -15.19 -6.42 14.30
CA ALA A 4 -15.76 -5.28 13.58
C ALA A 4 -15.44 -5.31 12.07
N GLU A 5 -14.20 -5.64 11.70
CA GLU A 5 -13.78 -5.73 10.30
C GLU A 5 -14.33 -6.98 9.60
N ARG A 6 -14.17 -8.16 10.21
CA ARG A 6 -14.47 -9.44 9.56
C ARG A 6 -15.96 -9.75 9.53
N GLN A 7 -16.71 -9.37 10.56
CA GLN A 7 -18.15 -9.61 10.60
C GLN A 7 -18.88 -8.72 9.60
N ASP A 8 -18.49 -7.45 9.45
CA ASP A 8 -19.08 -6.54 8.47
C ASP A 8 -18.86 -7.05 7.03
N VAL A 9 -17.63 -7.44 6.71
CA VAL A 9 -17.30 -8.02 5.38
C VAL A 9 -18.06 -9.32 5.13
N ALA A 10 -18.15 -10.21 6.14
CA ALA A 10 -18.91 -11.45 6.02
C ALA A 10 -20.41 -11.18 5.80
N LYS A 11 -20.98 -10.20 6.50
CA LYS A 11 -22.37 -9.78 6.30
C LYS A 11 -22.60 -9.25 4.89
N LYS A 12 -21.73 -8.35 4.40
CA LYS A 12 -21.78 -7.84 3.02
C LYS A 12 -21.71 -8.96 1.99
N LEU A 13 -20.88 -9.99 2.23
CA LEU A 13 -20.79 -11.16 1.36
C LEU A 13 -22.08 -11.99 1.37
N ILE A 14 -22.66 -12.26 2.55
CA ILE A 14 -23.94 -12.98 2.68
C ILE A 14 -25.07 -12.24 1.95
N ASP A 15 -25.14 -10.92 2.14
CA ASP A 15 -26.18 -10.10 1.53
C ASP A 15 -26.01 -10.04 0.00
N PHE A 16 -24.77 -9.92 -0.50
CA PHE A 16 -24.47 -10.01 -1.93
C PHE A 16 -24.87 -11.38 -2.52
N ASP A 17 -24.50 -12.48 -1.88
CA ASP A 17 -24.77 -13.83 -2.36
C ASP A 17 -26.28 -14.14 -2.41
N ARG A 18 -27.03 -13.62 -1.44
CA ARG A 18 -28.49 -13.68 -1.40
C ARG A 18 -29.14 -13.00 -2.61
N ASP A 19 -28.66 -11.82 -2.98
CA ASP A 19 -29.23 -11.05 -4.10
C ASP A 19 -28.79 -11.63 -5.45
N PHE A 20 -27.53 -12.07 -5.56
CA PHE A 20 -27.02 -12.72 -6.76
C PHE A 20 -27.75 -14.04 -7.05
N SER A 21 -27.99 -14.87 -6.03
CA SER A 21 -28.73 -16.13 -6.16
C SER A 21 -30.16 -15.94 -6.70
N LYS A 22 -30.84 -14.86 -6.29
CA LYS A 22 -32.17 -14.50 -6.82
C LYS A 22 -32.10 -14.10 -8.29
N MET A 23 -31.14 -13.23 -8.66
CA MET A 23 -30.98 -12.80 -10.05
C MET A 23 -30.61 -13.95 -10.98
N PHE A 24 -29.77 -14.89 -10.52
CA PHE A 24 -29.35 -16.04 -11.31
C PHE A 24 -30.49 -17.02 -11.58
N SER A 25 -31.44 -17.12 -10.65
CA SER A 25 -32.58 -18.04 -10.73
C SER A 25 -33.78 -17.44 -11.48
N ALA A 26 -33.80 -16.12 -11.70
CA ALA A 26 -34.88 -15.42 -12.37
C ALA A 26 -34.74 -15.48 -13.90
N LYS A 27 -35.86 -15.53 -14.62
CA LYS A 27 -35.85 -15.46 -16.08
C LYS A 27 -35.40 -14.06 -16.55
N PRO A 28 -34.59 -13.98 -17.61
CA PRO A 28 -34.19 -12.69 -18.17
C PRO A 28 -35.42 -11.93 -18.69
N ARG A 29 -35.29 -10.60 -18.74
CA ARG A 29 -36.31 -9.71 -19.31
C ARG A 29 -36.46 -10.01 -20.80
N SER A 30 -37.68 -10.26 -21.23
CA SER A 30 -38.03 -10.50 -22.64
C SER A 30 -39.43 -9.94 -22.92
N ALA A 31 -39.87 -9.96 -24.18
CA ALA A 31 -41.24 -9.57 -24.55
C ALA A 31 -42.30 -10.39 -23.78
N ASP A 32 -42.02 -11.67 -23.51
CA ASP A 32 -42.90 -12.59 -22.77
C ASP A 32 -42.67 -12.56 -21.25
N ASN A 33 -41.69 -11.79 -20.77
CA ASN A 33 -41.35 -11.63 -19.36
C ASN A 33 -40.85 -10.20 -19.05
N PRO A 34 -41.75 -9.19 -19.06
CA PRO A 34 -41.36 -7.78 -18.88
C PRO A 34 -40.71 -7.49 -17.52
N ASP A 35 -41.11 -8.24 -16.48
CA ASP A 35 -40.58 -8.11 -15.11
C ASP A 35 -39.31 -8.94 -14.86
N GLY A 36 -38.76 -9.57 -15.90
CA GLY A 36 -37.52 -10.33 -15.81
C GLY A 36 -36.29 -9.49 -15.48
N VAL A 37 -35.18 -10.16 -15.19
CA VAL A 37 -33.91 -9.49 -14.88
C VAL A 37 -33.34 -8.83 -16.12
N ASP A 38 -32.98 -7.56 -16.01
CA ASP A 38 -32.26 -6.84 -17.06
C ASP A 38 -30.87 -7.46 -17.31
N PRO A 39 -30.57 -7.92 -18.53
CA PRO A 39 -29.26 -8.50 -18.86
C PRO A 39 -28.07 -7.59 -18.52
N ALA A 40 -28.21 -6.27 -18.66
CA ALA A 40 -27.14 -5.33 -18.32
C ALA A 40 -26.88 -5.27 -16.81
N ALA A 41 -27.96 -5.27 -16.00
CA ALA A 41 -27.86 -5.34 -14.54
C ALA A 41 -27.27 -6.69 -14.07
N PHE A 42 -27.63 -7.79 -14.74
CA PHE A 42 -27.05 -9.10 -14.48
C PHE A 42 -25.54 -9.11 -14.76
N GLN A 43 -25.10 -8.62 -15.93
CA GLN A 43 -23.69 -8.54 -16.29
C GLN A 43 -22.89 -7.71 -15.28
N LYS A 44 -23.42 -6.54 -14.86
CA LYS A 44 -22.78 -5.69 -13.85
C LYS A 44 -22.60 -6.44 -12.52
N THR A 45 -23.63 -7.13 -12.06
CA THR A 45 -23.56 -7.91 -10.81
C THR A 45 -22.58 -9.07 -10.95
N PHE A 46 -22.58 -9.76 -12.09
CA PHE A 46 -21.65 -10.85 -12.36
C PHE A 46 -20.17 -10.39 -12.31
N MET A 47 -19.86 -9.22 -12.86
CA MET A 47 -18.51 -8.64 -12.76
C MET A 47 -18.13 -8.29 -11.31
N GLN A 48 -19.08 -7.78 -10.51
CA GLN A 48 -18.86 -7.52 -9.09
C GLN A 48 -18.64 -8.82 -8.31
N PHE A 49 -19.42 -9.86 -8.59
CA PHE A 49 -19.27 -11.18 -8.00
C PHE A 49 -17.88 -11.75 -8.25
N GLY A 50 -17.35 -11.61 -9.48
CA GLY A 50 -15.99 -12.02 -9.81
C GLY A 50 -14.90 -11.39 -8.91
N ARG A 51 -15.10 -10.15 -8.44
CA ARG A 51 -14.17 -9.50 -7.50
C ARG A 51 -14.30 -10.07 -6.08
N PHE A 52 -15.52 -10.37 -5.64
CA PHE A 52 -15.77 -10.99 -4.34
C PHE A 52 -15.21 -12.40 -4.26
N THR A 53 -15.44 -13.24 -5.28
CA THR A 53 -14.93 -14.61 -5.33
C THR A 53 -13.42 -14.67 -5.46
N ALA A 54 -12.80 -13.69 -6.13
CA ALA A 54 -11.35 -13.52 -6.15
C ALA A 54 -10.77 -13.06 -4.80
N GLY A 55 -11.60 -12.72 -3.81
CA GLY A 55 -11.16 -12.27 -2.48
C GLY A 55 -10.57 -10.86 -2.45
N VAL A 56 -10.69 -10.09 -3.54
CA VAL A 56 -10.06 -8.77 -3.69
C VAL A 56 -11.03 -7.60 -3.45
N ALA A 57 -12.30 -7.89 -3.19
CA ALA A 57 -13.34 -6.89 -2.95
C ALA A 57 -13.47 -6.42 -1.49
N THR A 58 -12.72 -7.02 -0.57
CA THR A 58 -12.72 -6.61 0.85
C THR A 58 -12.34 -5.14 0.97
N HIS A 59 -13.20 -4.36 1.63
CA HIS A 59 -13.00 -2.93 1.88
C HIS A 59 -13.46 -2.63 3.31
N TYR A 60 -12.50 -2.40 4.20
CA TYR A 60 -12.74 -2.05 5.59
C TYR A 60 -13.12 -0.58 5.73
N ASN A 61 -14.06 -0.29 6.64
CA ASN A 61 -14.46 1.08 6.95
C ASN A 61 -13.36 1.81 7.75
N PRO A 62 -13.35 3.16 7.75
CA PRO A 62 -12.45 3.94 8.61
C PRO A 62 -12.51 3.50 10.08
N SER A 63 -11.34 3.38 10.70
CA SER A 63 -11.16 2.89 12.08
C SER A 63 -9.79 3.31 12.62
N THR A 64 -9.39 2.80 13.78
CA THR A 64 -8.01 2.99 14.28
C THR A 64 -6.95 2.39 13.34
N LEU A 65 -7.30 1.37 12.54
CA LEU A 65 -6.38 0.71 11.60
C LEU A 65 -6.51 1.20 10.16
N VAL A 66 -7.50 2.06 9.86
CA VAL A 66 -7.80 2.56 8.51
C VAL A 66 -8.12 4.04 8.58
N GLY A 67 -7.30 4.87 7.94
CA GLY A 67 -7.43 6.32 7.89
C GLY A 67 -8.75 6.81 7.27
N GLN A 68 -8.94 8.13 7.34
CA GLN A 68 -10.17 8.79 6.88
C GLN A 68 -10.16 9.13 5.37
N GLY A 69 -9.06 8.83 4.65
CA GLY A 69 -8.97 9.02 3.20
C GLY A 69 -8.81 10.47 2.72
N GLN A 70 -8.32 11.38 3.58
CA GLN A 70 -8.13 12.80 3.25
C GLN A 70 -7.19 13.05 2.06
N HIS A 71 -6.26 12.12 1.81
CA HIS A 71 -5.27 12.22 0.72
C HIS A 71 -5.33 11.05 -0.27
N GLN A 72 -6.48 10.36 -0.40
CA GLN A 72 -6.64 9.22 -1.30
C GLN A 72 -6.27 9.56 -2.76
N GLN A 73 -6.46 10.81 -3.19
CA GLN A 73 -6.10 11.28 -4.53
C GLN A 73 -4.61 11.16 -4.85
N LEU A 74 -3.72 11.12 -3.84
CA LEU A 74 -2.29 10.93 -4.05
C LEU A 74 -1.93 9.51 -4.50
N ALA A 75 -2.82 8.53 -4.27
CA ALA A 75 -2.66 7.14 -4.66
C ALA A 75 -4.02 6.50 -4.98
N SER A 76 -4.69 7.01 -6.00
CA SER A 76 -6.10 6.64 -6.31
C SER A 76 -6.36 5.15 -6.55
N GLY A 77 -5.33 4.40 -6.98
CA GLY A 77 -5.39 2.95 -7.19
C GLY A 77 -5.06 2.09 -5.96
N GLU A 78 -4.63 2.70 -4.86
CA GLU A 78 -4.39 2.05 -3.56
C GLU A 78 -5.45 2.50 -2.55
N THR A 79 -6.66 1.98 -2.73
CA THR A 79 -7.83 2.36 -1.93
C THR A 79 -7.65 1.96 -0.46
N LEU A 80 -7.83 2.92 0.46
CA LEU A 80 -7.77 2.66 1.90
C LEU A 80 -8.75 1.54 2.29
N GLY A 81 -8.33 0.70 3.24
CA GLY A 81 -9.14 -0.43 3.72
C GLY A 81 -9.25 -1.59 2.72
N MET A 82 -8.70 -1.48 1.51
CA MET A 82 -8.56 -2.58 0.55
C MET A 82 -7.15 -3.17 0.58
N ARG A 83 -6.99 -4.36 -0.02
CA ARG A 83 -5.69 -5.03 -0.12
C ARG A 83 -4.73 -4.25 -1.04
N PHE A 84 -3.49 -4.02 -0.59
CA PHE A 84 -2.45 -3.36 -1.36
C PHE A 84 -2.25 -4.07 -2.70
N HIS A 85 -2.52 -3.37 -3.79
CA HIS A 85 -2.55 -3.96 -5.11
C HIS A 85 -1.15 -3.98 -5.70
N SER A 86 -0.41 -5.07 -5.57
CA SER A 86 0.95 -5.13 -6.12
C SER A 86 1.04 -4.75 -7.61
N ALA A 87 2.08 -4.01 -7.98
CA ALA A 87 2.42 -3.68 -9.36
C ALA A 87 3.92 -3.93 -9.63
N PRO A 88 4.33 -4.06 -10.90
CA PRO A 88 5.72 -4.25 -11.27
C PRO A 88 6.60 -3.06 -10.86
N VAL A 89 7.80 -3.35 -10.38
CA VAL A 89 8.88 -2.41 -10.08
C VAL A 89 10.22 -3.04 -10.44
N ILE A 90 11.25 -2.21 -10.57
CA ILE A 90 12.64 -2.65 -10.72
C ILE A 90 13.39 -2.39 -9.42
N ARG A 91 13.95 -3.42 -8.80
CA ARG A 91 14.79 -3.24 -7.61
C ARG A 91 16.09 -2.54 -8.00
N LEU A 92 16.43 -1.47 -7.29
CA LEU A 92 17.56 -0.61 -7.65
C LEU A 92 18.91 -1.36 -7.60
N ALA A 93 19.08 -2.23 -6.61
CA ALA A 93 20.37 -2.85 -6.32
C ALA A 93 20.90 -3.79 -7.41
N ASP A 94 20.00 -4.47 -8.12
CA ASP A 94 20.35 -5.57 -9.03
C ASP A 94 19.50 -5.56 -10.31
N ALA A 95 18.77 -4.49 -10.56
CA ALA A 95 17.86 -4.32 -11.70
C ALA A 95 16.80 -5.43 -11.82
N LYS A 96 16.49 -6.15 -10.74
CA LYS A 96 15.54 -7.26 -10.76
C LYS A 96 14.10 -6.75 -10.96
N PRO A 97 13.40 -7.17 -12.03
CA PRO A 97 11.96 -6.93 -12.16
C PRO A 97 11.20 -7.79 -11.14
N MET A 98 10.30 -7.16 -10.39
CA MET A 98 9.50 -7.86 -9.38
C MET A 98 8.19 -7.14 -9.10
N GLN A 99 7.34 -7.78 -8.30
CA GLN A 99 6.08 -7.24 -7.80
C GLN A 99 6.32 -6.56 -6.45
N LEU A 100 5.98 -5.27 -6.31
CA LEU A 100 6.26 -4.50 -5.10
C LEU A 100 5.58 -5.09 -3.85
N GLY A 101 4.34 -5.57 -3.98
CA GLY A 101 3.59 -6.13 -2.85
C GLY A 101 4.19 -7.43 -2.31
N HIS A 102 5.09 -8.09 -3.04
CA HIS A 102 5.79 -9.28 -2.54
C HIS A 102 6.83 -8.94 -1.45
N CYS A 103 7.11 -7.65 -1.21
CA CYS A 103 7.87 -7.22 -0.04
C CYS A 103 7.09 -7.42 1.28
N VAL A 104 5.75 -7.47 1.23
CA VAL A 104 4.90 -7.62 2.42
C VAL A 104 4.74 -9.11 2.75
N THR A 105 5.76 -9.66 3.40
CA THR A 105 5.76 -11.03 3.91
C THR A 105 4.94 -11.16 5.20
N ALA A 106 4.48 -12.37 5.51
CA ALA A 106 3.70 -12.66 6.72
C ALA A 106 4.58 -12.76 7.98
N ASP A 107 5.26 -11.67 8.32
CA ASP A 107 6.21 -11.58 9.45
C ASP A 107 5.77 -10.62 10.56
N GLY A 108 4.56 -10.05 10.45
CA GLY A 108 3.99 -9.17 11.46
C GLY A 108 4.40 -7.70 11.34
N ARG A 109 5.28 -7.34 10.39
CA ARG A 109 5.75 -5.96 10.23
C ARG A 109 4.73 -5.08 9.49
N TRP A 110 4.64 -3.85 9.94
CA TRP A 110 3.99 -2.78 9.16
C TRP A 110 4.91 -2.33 8.04
N HIS A 111 4.34 -1.81 6.97
CA HIS A 111 5.11 -1.34 5.81
C HIS A 111 4.79 0.12 5.50
N VAL A 112 5.82 0.88 5.18
CA VAL A 112 5.74 2.28 4.74
C VAL A 112 6.36 2.33 3.35
N PHE A 113 5.53 2.50 2.33
CA PHE A 113 5.99 2.71 0.96
C PHE A 113 6.02 4.20 0.65
N ALA A 114 7.22 4.75 0.52
CA ALA A 114 7.44 6.15 0.15
C ALA A 114 7.62 6.26 -1.37
N PHE A 115 6.58 6.70 -2.07
CA PHE A 115 6.62 7.04 -3.48
C PHE A 115 7.13 8.48 -3.63
N ALA A 116 8.27 8.64 -4.29
CA ALA A 116 8.89 9.95 -4.51
C ALA A 116 8.09 10.84 -5.48
N GLY A 117 8.11 12.15 -5.23
CA GLY A 117 7.68 13.15 -6.20
C GLY A 117 8.66 13.26 -7.38
N SER A 118 8.61 14.40 -8.07
CA SER A 118 9.41 14.66 -9.27
C SER A 118 10.88 15.00 -8.98
N GLU A 119 11.28 15.08 -7.69
CA GLU A 119 12.61 15.46 -7.30
C GLU A 119 13.66 14.38 -7.63
N PRO A 120 14.90 14.76 -7.98
CA PRO A 120 15.99 13.81 -8.14
C PRO A 120 16.22 12.98 -6.87
N ALA A 121 16.35 11.66 -7.04
CA ALA A 121 16.54 10.73 -5.93
C ALA A 121 17.71 11.17 -5.03
N MET A 122 17.45 11.27 -3.72
CA MET A 122 18.42 11.66 -2.69
C MET A 122 19.04 13.06 -2.82
N ALA A 123 18.56 13.92 -3.73
CA ALA A 123 19.00 15.32 -3.77
C ALA A 123 18.56 16.09 -2.51
N ALA A 124 19.14 17.28 -2.30
CA ALA A 124 18.87 18.11 -1.11
C ALA A 124 17.38 18.46 -0.92
N GLY A 125 16.62 18.61 -2.00
CA GLY A 125 15.18 18.88 -1.97
C GLY A 125 14.29 17.63 -2.06
N CYS A 126 14.86 16.41 -2.07
CA CYS A 126 14.08 15.18 -2.19
C CYS A 126 13.27 14.95 -0.90
N ARG A 127 11.94 14.99 -0.99
CA ARG A 127 11.06 14.75 0.17
C ARG A 127 11.18 13.35 0.75
N VAL A 128 11.49 12.33 -0.05
CA VAL A 128 11.80 10.98 0.48
C VAL A 128 13.07 11.00 1.32
N ARG A 129 14.08 11.81 0.97
CA ARG A 129 15.28 11.98 1.81
C ARG A 129 14.91 12.65 3.13
N ALA A 130 14.13 13.73 3.10
CA ALA A 130 13.67 14.40 4.32
C ALA A 130 12.82 13.48 5.23
N LEU A 131 11.96 12.65 4.65
CA LEU A 131 11.22 11.62 5.38
C LEU A 131 12.19 10.59 6.02
N CYS A 132 13.23 10.18 5.30
CA CYS A 132 14.23 9.26 5.86
C CYS A 132 15.04 9.89 7.00
N ASP A 133 15.43 11.15 6.88
CA ASP A 133 16.11 11.91 7.93
C ASP A 133 15.23 11.97 9.19
N PHE A 134 13.94 12.32 9.03
CA PHE A 134 12.95 12.30 10.11
C PHE A 134 12.82 10.92 10.76
N LEU A 135 12.59 9.88 9.95
CA LEU A 135 12.37 8.52 10.45
C LEU A 135 13.60 7.94 11.17
N GLN A 136 14.80 8.34 10.78
CA GLN A 136 16.02 7.84 11.40
C GLN A 136 16.39 8.59 12.68
N ASP A 137 16.29 9.92 12.66
CA ASP A 137 16.98 10.75 13.66
C ASP A 137 16.02 11.44 14.65
N ASP A 138 14.78 11.77 14.25
CA ASP A 138 13.83 12.53 15.08
C ASP A 138 13.27 11.70 16.26
N GLU A 139 13.15 12.30 17.44
CA GLU A 139 12.61 11.67 18.65
C GLU A 139 11.11 11.31 18.52
N ASN A 140 10.40 12.00 17.62
CA ASN A 140 9.01 11.70 17.30
C ASN A 140 8.88 10.61 16.24
N SER A 141 9.98 10.12 15.65
CA SER A 141 9.94 9.06 14.66
C SER A 141 9.21 7.82 15.17
N PRO A 142 8.24 7.26 14.42
CA PRO A 142 7.63 5.99 14.77
C PRO A 142 8.64 4.84 14.76
N LEU A 143 9.73 4.90 13.99
CA LEU A 143 10.78 3.88 14.05
C LEU A 143 11.48 3.90 15.41
N ARG A 144 11.85 5.09 15.90
CA ARG A 144 12.55 5.22 17.19
C ARG A 144 11.64 4.90 18.38
N ARG A 145 10.35 5.24 18.27
CA ARG A 145 9.36 5.03 19.34
C ARG A 145 8.86 3.60 19.47
N HIS A 146 8.92 2.80 18.41
CA HIS A 146 8.27 1.48 18.38
C HIS A 146 9.23 0.32 18.08
N THR A 147 10.46 0.58 17.63
CA THR A 147 11.47 -0.48 17.43
C THR A 147 12.22 -0.72 18.74
N PRO A 148 12.19 -1.95 19.31
CA PRO A 148 12.90 -2.28 20.54
C PRO A 148 14.40 -2.01 20.47
N ALA A 149 15.00 -1.62 21.61
CA ALA A 149 16.43 -1.39 21.71
C ALA A 149 17.23 -2.65 21.29
N GLY A 150 18.20 -2.47 20.39
CA GLY A 150 19.05 -3.55 19.88
C GLY A 150 18.42 -4.41 18.78
N ALA A 151 17.15 -4.20 18.43
CA ALA A 151 16.55 -4.80 17.24
C ALA A 151 17.02 -4.09 15.96
N ASP A 152 16.89 -4.76 14.81
CA ASP A 152 17.12 -4.15 13.51
C ASP A 152 16.13 -2.99 13.29
N ILE A 153 16.57 -1.90 12.65
CA ILE A 153 15.78 -0.66 12.49
C ILE A 153 14.42 -0.89 11.81
N ASP A 154 14.31 -1.92 10.98
CA ASP A 154 13.15 -2.30 10.20
C ASP A 154 12.42 -3.55 10.76
N ALA A 155 12.63 -3.88 12.03
CA ALA A 155 12.05 -5.06 12.68
C ALA A 155 10.55 -4.94 12.98
N VAL A 156 10.01 -3.71 13.05
CA VAL A 156 8.58 -3.45 13.34
C VAL A 156 7.89 -2.74 12.19
N ILE A 157 8.55 -1.73 11.63
CA ILE A 157 8.07 -0.94 10.49
C ILE A 157 9.12 -1.02 9.38
N ASP A 158 8.75 -1.62 8.25
CA ASP A 158 9.59 -1.78 7.08
C ASP A 158 9.37 -0.61 6.09
N VAL A 159 10.39 0.25 5.96
CA VAL A 159 10.36 1.42 5.07
C VAL A 159 10.97 1.07 3.71
N ARG A 160 10.24 1.34 2.63
CA ARG A 160 10.64 1.10 1.24
C ARG A 160 10.45 2.37 0.42
N ALA A 161 11.38 2.69 -0.48
CA ALA A 161 11.29 3.86 -1.35
C ALA A 161 11.11 3.48 -2.82
N ILE A 162 10.27 4.22 -3.54
CA ILE A 162 10.00 4.02 -4.96
C ILE A 162 10.24 5.32 -5.72
N PHE A 163 11.26 5.33 -6.57
CA PHE A 163 11.65 6.47 -7.40
C PHE A 163 11.11 6.37 -8.82
N GLN A 164 10.77 7.50 -9.43
CA GLN A 164 10.29 7.57 -10.82
C GLN A 164 11.40 7.38 -11.85
N GLN A 165 12.63 7.75 -11.48
CA GLN A 165 13.81 7.66 -12.32
C GLN A 165 14.14 6.21 -12.67
N ASN A 166 14.71 6.01 -13.85
CA ASN A 166 15.19 4.69 -14.27
C ASN A 166 16.30 4.23 -13.31
N HIS A 167 16.33 2.94 -12.97
CA HIS A 167 17.35 2.35 -12.08
C HIS A 167 18.80 2.64 -12.53
N GLN A 168 19.04 2.86 -13.83
CA GLN A 168 20.36 3.21 -14.37
C GLN A 168 20.78 4.66 -14.05
N GLN A 169 19.84 5.54 -13.70
CA GLN A 169 20.05 6.96 -13.40
C GLN A 169 20.14 7.22 -11.89
N VAL A 170 19.80 6.23 -11.07
CA VAL A 170 19.80 6.34 -9.62
C VAL A 170 21.03 5.62 -9.08
N ALA A 171 21.86 6.33 -8.32
CA ALA A 171 23.06 5.74 -7.75
C ALA A 171 22.71 4.85 -6.56
N VAL A 172 23.05 3.55 -6.64
CA VAL A 172 22.95 2.62 -5.50
C VAL A 172 23.81 3.14 -4.33
N ASN A 173 24.99 3.66 -4.64
CA ASN A 173 25.88 4.30 -3.67
C ASN A 173 25.40 5.75 -3.46
N GLY A 174 25.07 6.10 -2.21
CA GLY A 174 24.53 7.42 -1.88
C GLY A 174 23.05 7.40 -1.46
N MET A 175 22.43 6.22 -1.41
CA MET A 175 21.14 6.06 -0.73
C MET A 175 21.28 6.37 0.76
N HIS A 176 20.22 6.97 1.33
CA HIS A 176 20.12 7.22 2.75
C HIS A 176 20.32 5.92 3.56
N PRO A 177 21.03 5.92 4.72
CA PRO A 177 21.30 4.70 5.48
C PRO A 177 20.04 3.91 5.89
N LEU A 178 18.92 4.60 6.18
CA LEU A 178 17.61 3.95 6.40
C LEU A 178 17.12 3.10 5.21
N LEU A 179 17.50 3.46 3.98
CA LEU A 179 17.18 2.74 2.75
C LEU A 179 18.26 1.71 2.37
N GLN A 180 19.33 1.60 3.15
CA GLN A 180 20.32 0.52 3.07
C GLN A 180 20.76 0.08 4.48
N PRO A 181 19.80 -0.33 5.33
CA PRO A 181 20.08 -0.53 6.74
C PRO A 181 21.06 -1.69 6.94
N ARG A 182 21.95 -1.54 7.91
CA ARG A 182 22.80 -2.64 8.38
C ARG A 182 22.03 -3.44 9.40
N LYS A 183 21.91 -4.75 9.17
CA LYS A 183 21.06 -5.61 10.00
C LYS A 183 21.68 -6.97 10.31
N GLY A 184 21.11 -7.62 11.32
CA GLY A 184 21.52 -8.94 11.79
C GLY A 184 22.90 -8.95 12.44
N ARG A 185 23.34 -10.14 12.89
CA ARG A 185 24.56 -10.35 13.68
C ARG A 185 25.83 -9.76 13.07
N TYR A 186 25.91 -9.69 11.74
CA TYR A 186 27.11 -9.26 11.01
C TYR A 186 27.01 -7.83 10.45
N GLY A 187 25.90 -7.12 10.69
CA GLY A 187 25.72 -5.75 10.20
C GLY A 187 25.79 -5.64 8.67
N LEU A 188 25.28 -6.65 7.97
CA LEU A 188 25.24 -6.65 6.50
C LEU A 188 24.20 -5.63 6.02
N LYS A 189 24.52 -4.95 4.92
CA LYS A 189 23.60 -4.01 4.29
C LYS A 189 22.46 -4.76 3.61
N ASP A 190 21.23 -4.34 3.88
CA ASP A 190 20.08 -4.70 3.07
C ASP A 190 19.98 -3.77 1.86
N TYR A 191 20.03 -4.35 0.67
CA TYR A 191 19.94 -3.61 -0.58
C TYR A 191 18.54 -3.62 -1.19
N GLU A 192 17.55 -4.19 -0.51
CA GLU A 192 16.23 -4.46 -1.08
C GLU A 192 15.18 -3.39 -0.76
N LYS A 193 15.56 -2.26 -0.16
CA LYS A 193 14.61 -1.21 0.27
C LYS A 193 14.25 -0.20 -0.82
N VAL A 194 14.96 -0.18 -1.95
CA VAL A 194 14.81 0.86 -2.98
C VAL A 194 14.40 0.26 -4.32
N PHE A 195 13.40 0.88 -4.93
CA PHE A 195 12.84 0.50 -6.21
C PHE A 195 12.75 1.69 -7.15
N CYS A 196 12.71 1.38 -8.44
CA CYS A 196 12.51 2.31 -9.53
C CYS A 196 11.31 1.85 -10.37
N VAL A 197 10.72 2.77 -11.11
CA VAL A 197 9.67 2.48 -12.08
C VAL A 197 10.20 1.57 -13.19
N ASP A 198 9.39 0.59 -13.61
CA ASP A 198 9.56 -0.09 -14.91
C ASP A 198 9.06 0.86 -16.00
N SER A 199 9.97 1.34 -16.84
CA SER A 199 9.68 2.38 -17.86
C SER A 199 8.74 1.92 -18.97
N HIS A 200 8.36 0.64 -19.01
CA HIS A 200 7.32 0.18 -19.92
C HIS A 200 5.95 0.70 -19.46
N LYS A 201 5.20 1.38 -20.34
CA LYS A 201 3.92 2.05 -20.01
C LYS A 201 2.92 1.16 -19.24
N ASP A 202 2.83 -0.12 -19.59
CA ASP A 202 1.89 -1.08 -18.98
C ASP A 202 2.40 -1.67 -17.64
N ARG A 203 3.57 -1.21 -17.17
CA ARG A 203 4.25 -1.67 -15.95
C ARG A 203 4.64 -0.53 -15.03
N ASP A 204 4.41 0.71 -15.45
CA ASP A 204 4.67 1.90 -14.65
C ASP A 204 3.72 1.94 -13.45
N ILE A 205 4.26 1.66 -12.27
CA ILE A 205 3.49 1.62 -11.02
C ILE A 205 2.79 2.95 -10.71
N TYR A 206 3.35 4.10 -11.07
CA TYR A 206 2.70 5.39 -10.82
C TYR A 206 1.44 5.51 -11.65
N ALA A 207 1.50 5.12 -12.92
CA ALA A 207 0.33 5.12 -13.79
C ALA A 207 -0.70 4.04 -13.37
N LEU A 208 -0.22 2.83 -13.09
CA LEU A 208 -1.07 1.69 -12.70
C LEU A 208 -1.78 1.88 -11.36
N ARG A 209 -1.23 2.70 -10.46
CA ARG A 209 -1.78 3.00 -9.13
C ARG A 209 -2.25 4.43 -8.95
N GLY A 210 -2.20 5.23 -10.01
CA GLY A 210 -2.57 6.64 -9.97
C GLY A 210 -1.89 7.37 -8.82
N ILE A 211 -0.58 7.19 -8.71
CA ILE A 211 0.27 7.91 -7.77
C ILE A 211 0.53 9.31 -8.33
N ASP A 212 0.34 10.34 -7.51
CA ASP A 212 0.67 11.72 -7.88
C ASP A 212 2.18 11.84 -8.13
N ARG A 213 2.58 12.19 -9.35
CA ARG A 213 3.99 12.26 -9.76
C ARG A 213 4.71 13.49 -9.25
N ASP A 214 4.00 14.58 -9.04
CA ASP A 214 4.61 15.82 -8.59
C ASP A 214 4.80 15.78 -7.08
N GLN A 215 3.81 15.28 -6.36
CA GLN A 215 3.80 15.25 -4.90
C GLN A 215 4.39 13.97 -4.32
N GLY A 216 4.22 12.82 -4.98
CA GLY A 216 4.45 11.53 -4.34
C GLY A 216 3.51 11.29 -3.16
N CYS A 217 3.77 10.25 -2.39
CA CYS A 217 3.00 9.95 -1.18
C CYS A 217 3.69 8.90 -0.29
N ILE A 218 3.19 8.80 0.93
CA ILE A 218 3.39 7.65 1.82
C ILE A 218 2.16 6.77 1.73
N ILE A 219 2.36 5.46 1.53
CA ILE A 219 1.30 4.45 1.69
C ILE A 219 1.67 3.56 2.87
N ILE A 220 0.81 3.55 3.89
CA ILE A 220 0.97 2.68 5.05
C ILE A 220 0.21 1.38 4.77
N VAL A 221 0.88 0.25 4.92
CA VAL A 221 0.30 -1.08 4.70
C VAL A 221 0.44 -1.92 5.96
N ARG A 222 -0.66 -2.56 6.36
CA ARG A 222 -0.76 -3.44 7.52
C ARG A 222 0.03 -4.75 7.31
N PRO A 223 0.36 -5.46 8.40
CA PRO A 223 0.96 -6.80 8.32
C PRO A 223 0.11 -7.83 7.55
N ASP A 224 -1.20 -7.60 7.43
CA ASP A 224 -2.14 -8.43 6.68
C ASP A 224 -2.37 -7.93 5.23
N GLN A 225 -1.49 -7.06 4.73
CA GLN A 225 -1.45 -6.56 3.35
C GLN A 225 -2.57 -5.57 2.97
N TYR A 226 -3.32 -5.02 3.93
CA TYR A 226 -4.32 -3.98 3.66
C TYR A 226 -3.74 -2.57 3.76
N VAL A 227 -4.16 -1.69 2.86
CA VAL A 227 -3.81 -0.26 2.88
C VAL A 227 -4.49 0.38 4.08
N ALA A 228 -3.68 0.99 4.95
CA ALA A 228 -4.11 1.59 6.19
C ALA A 228 -4.34 3.09 6.03
N ASP A 229 -3.40 3.80 5.41
CA ASP A 229 -3.52 5.24 5.15
C ASP A 229 -2.67 5.65 3.95
N VAL A 230 -3.00 6.81 3.38
CA VAL A 230 -2.22 7.48 2.33
C VAL A 230 -1.98 8.91 2.80
N LEU A 231 -0.71 9.31 2.89
CA LEU A 231 -0.30 10.60 3.45
C LEU A 231 0.63 11.36 2.49
N PRO A 232 0.70 12.70 2.57
CA PRO A 232 1.78 13.48 1.98
C PRO A 232 3.15 13.05 2.53
N LEU A 233 4.22 13.18 1.73
CA LEU A 233 5.58 12.81 2.15
C LEU A 233 6.10 13.63 3.34
N ASP A 234 5.59 14.84 3.54
CA ASP A 234 5.98 15.80 4.57
C ASP A 234 5.05 15.80 5.79
N ASP A 235 3.98 14.99 5.80
CA ASP A 235 3.07 14.88 6.96
C ASP A 235 3.59 13.87 8.00
N HIS A 236 4.77 14.17 8.54
CA HIS A 236 5.47 13.37 9.53
C HIS A 236 4.66 13.25 10.85
N ALA A 237 3.90 14.29 11.18
CA ALA A 237 3.08 14.33 12.38
C ALA A 237 1.94 13.31 12.31
N ARG A 238 1.23 13.25 11.17
CA ARG A 238 0.18 12.25 10.95
C ARG A 238 0.72 10.83 10.91
N LEU A 239 1.89 10.62 10.28
CA LEU A 239 2.56 9.31 10.27
C LEU A 239 2.86 8.83 11.69
N THR A 240 3.40 9.72 12.54
CA THR A 240 3.66 9.45 13.96
C THR A 240 2.38 9.13 14.72
N GLN A 241 1.33 9.95 14.52
CA GLN A 241 0.05 9.77 15.19
C GLN A 241 -0.62 8.44 14.81
N PHE A 242 -0.53 8.04 13.53
CA PHE A 242 -1.06 6.77 13.06
C PHE A 242 -0.42 5.59 13.83
N PHE A 243 0.91 5.53 13.86
CA PHE A 243 1.60 4.41 14.52
C PHE A 243 1.44 4.41 16.03
N ALA A 244 1.41 5.59 16.68
CA ALA A 244 1.12 5.69 18.11
C ALA A 244 -0.29 5.18 18.48
N GLY A 245 -1.23 5.17 17.53
CA GLY A 245 -2.58 4.64 17.72
C GLY A 245 -2.68 3.11 17.62
N VAL A 246 -1.67 2.44 17.06
CA VAL A 246 -1.72 1.00 16.74
C VAL A 246 -0.55 0.18 17.32
N LEU A 247 0.54 0.83 17.72
CA LEU A 247 1.71 0.23 18.34
C LEU A 247 1.94 0.79 19.74
N LEU A 248 2.49 -0.04 20.62
CA LEU A 248 2.97 0.41 21.93
C LEU A 248 4.34 1.07 21.79
N GLY A 249 4.60 2.10 22.59
CA GLY A 249 5.95 2.66 22.72
C GLY A 249 6.90 1.68 23.40
N VAL A 250 8.19 1.78 23.08
CA VAL A 250 9.28 1.07 23.76
C VAL A 250 9.98 1.93 24.80
#